data_AF-A0A2X3E202-F1
#
_entry.id   AF-A0A2X3E202-F1
#
_cell.length_a   1.000
_cell.length_b   1.000
_cell.length_c   1.000
_cell.angle_alpha   90.00
_cell.angle_beta   90.00
_cell.angle_gamma   90.00
#
_symmetry.space_group_name_H-M   'P 1'
#
loop_
_entity.id
_entity.type
_entity.pdbx_description
1 polymer ?
#
loop_
_entity_poly.entity_id
_entity_poly.type
_entity_poly.pdbx_seq_one_letter_code
_entity_poly.pdbx_strand_id
1 'polypeptide(L)' 'MAGVEEPFINESRVLIPSPKVKTYDLQPEMSAKEVGDSVLTAMKKGDDFIVVNFANGDMVGHTGNLEAAIKAVEAVR' A
#
# COMPACT_ATOMS: atom_id res chain seq x y z
N MET A 1 5.23 12.92 1.58
CA MET A 1 6.68 13.22 1.48
C MET A 1 6.84 14.60 0.87
N ALA A 2 7.80 15.38 1.35
CA ALA A 2 7.99 16.77 0.94
C ALA A 2 8.55 16.86 -0.49
N GLY A 3 7.71 16.68 -1.52
CA GLY A 3 7.89 17.17 -2.91
C GLY A 3 9.20 16.91 -3.68
N VAL A 4 10.19 16.23 -3.12
CA VAL A 4 11.50 16.00 -3.75
C VAL A 4 11.45 14.73 -4.57
N GLU A 5 11.53 14.89 -5.89
CA GLU A 5 11.46 13.79 -6.86
C GLU A 5 12.72 12.91 -6.82
N GLU A 6 13.90 13.50 -6.65
CA GLU A 6 15.15 12.74 -6.59
C GLU A 6 15.26 11.94 -5.29
N PRO A 7 15.65 10.66 -5.36
CA PRO A 7 15.91 9.87 -4.16
C PRO A 7 17.16 10.40 -3.44
N PHE A 8 17.12 10.42 -2.11
CA PHE A 8 18.30 10.67 -1.28
C PHE A 8 19.33 9.54 -1.46
N ILE A 9 20.57 9.80 -1.03
CA ILE A 9 21.62 8.76 -1.01
C ILE A 9 21.13 7.57 -0.17
N ASN A 10 21.23 6.37 -0.74
CA ASN A 10 20.74 5.10 -0.19
C ASN A 10 19.20 4.98 -0.07
N GLU A 11 18.43 5.94 -0.58
CA GLU A 11 16.97 5.80 -0.67
C GLU A 11 16.59 4.89 -1.85
N SER A 12 15.75 3.90 -1.57
CA SER A 12 15.12 3.06 -2.58
C SER A 12 13.61 3.31 -2.58
N ARG A 13 13.00 3.45 -3.76
CA ARG A 13 11.54 3.59 -3.90
C ARG A 13 10.98 2.42 -4.69
N VAL A 14 9.90 1.82 -4.19
CA VAL A 14 9.15 0.76 -4.87
C VAL A 14 7.72 1.23 -5.08
N LEU A 15 7.24 1.16 -6.32
CA LEU A 15 5.86 1.49 -6.67
C LEU A 15 5.13 0.20 -7.07
N ILE A 16 4.18 -0.21 -6.25
CA ILE A 16 3.29 -1.34 -6.56
C ILE A 16 2.05 -0.78 -7.28
N PRO A 17 1.74 -1.24 -8.50
CA PRO A 17 0.59 -0.75 -9.24
C PRO A 17 -0.71 -1.18 -8.56
N SER A 18 -1.62 -0.23 -8.36
CA SER A 18 -2.97 -0.51 -7.87
C SER A 18 -3.77 -1.38 -8.86
N PRO A 19 -4.76 -2.16 -8.39
CA PRO A 19 -5.57 -2.98 -9.28
C PRO A 19 -6.39 -2.11 -10.23
N LYS A 20 -6.55 -2.58 -11.47
CA LYS A 20 -7.35 -1.90 -12.49
C LYS A 20 -8.83 -2.27 -12.35
N VAL A 21 -9.46 -1.73 -11.32
CA VAL A 21 -10.90 -1.88 -11.04
C VAL A 21 -11.62 -0.55 -11.20
N LYS A 22 -12.94 -0.59 -11.47
CA LYS A 22 -13.75 0.63 -11.62
C LYS A 22 -13.86 1.41 -10.30
N THR A 23 -14.08 0.69 -9.21
CA THR A 23 -14.15 1.20 -7.83
C THR A 23 -13.51 0.17 -6.91
N TYR A 24 -12.82 0.61 -5.86
CA TYR A 24 -11.99 -0.27 -5.02
C TYR A 24 -12.79 -1.16 -4.07
N ASP A 25 -14.10 -0.94 -3.90
CA ASP A 25 -14.98 -1.88 -3.19
C ASP A 25 -15.08 -3.25 -3.88
N LEU A 26 -14.77 -3.33 -5.18
CA LEU A 26 -14.72 -4.59 -5.93
C LEU A 26 -13.49 -5.45 -5.58
N GLN A 27 -12.44 -4.82 -5.05
CA GLN A 27 -11.21 -5.48 -4.59
C GLN A 27 -10.68 -4.74 -3.35
N PRO A 28 -11.31 -4.90 -2.18
CA PRO A 28 -11.03 -4.12 -0.98
C PRO A 28 -9.60 -4.26 -0.45
N GLU A 29 -8.96 -5.41 -0.68
CA GLU A 29 -7.57 -5.69 -0.33
C GLU A 29 -6.56 -4.87 -1.17
N MET A 30 -7.01 -4.32 -2.30
CA MET A 30 -6.19 -3.66 -3.30
C MET A 30 -4.90 -4.46 -3.59
N SER A 31 -3.74 -3.85 -3.37
CA SER A 31 -2.43 -4.47 -3.51
C SER A 31 -1.71 -4.56 -2.15
N ALA A 32 -2.46 -4.60 -1.05
CA ALA A 32 -1.89 -4.61 0.29
C ALA A 32 -0.92 -5.79 0.50
N LYS A 33 -1.25 -6.96 -0.08
CA LYS A 33 -0.38 -8.14 0.01
C LYS A 33 0.98 -7.89 -0.67
N GLU A 34 0.97 -7.39 -1.90
CA GLU A 34 2.20 -7.12 -2.66
C GLU A 34 3.05 -6.02 -2.02
N VAL A 35 2.39 -5.00 -1.44
CA VAL A 35 3.07 -3.98 -0.63
C VAL A 35 3.74 -4.62 0.60
N GLY A 36 3.03 -5.50 1.31
CA GLY A 36 3.59 -6.25 2.44
C GLY A 36 4.77 -7.14 2.06
N ASP A 37 4.68 -7.87 0.94
CA ASP A 37 5.75 -8.70 0.41
C ASP A 37 7.01 -7.86 0.06
N SER A 38 6.82 -6.64 -0.45
CA SER A 38 7.91 -5.69 -0.69
C SER A 38 8.57 -5.22 0.60
N VAL A 39 7.80 -4.94 1.65
CA VAL A 39 8.33 -4.60 2.98
C VAL A 39 9.15 -5.76 3.54
N LEU A 40 8.63 -6.99 3.48
CA LEU A 40 9.36 -8.19 3.93
C LEU A 40 10.68 -8.38 3.16
N THR A 41 10.69 -8.04 1.87
CA THR A 41 11.90 -8.08 1.05
C THR A 41 12.93 -7.04 1.50
N ALA A 42 12.50 -5.80 1.74
CA ALA A 42 13.35 -4.72 2.27
C ALA A 42 13.93 -5.08 3.65
N MET A 43 13.12 -5.67 4.54
CA MET A 43 13.59 -6.15 5.85
C MET A 43 14.66 -7.24 5.72
N LYS A 44 14.49 -8.19 4.79
CA LYS A 44 15.49 -9.25 4.52
C LYS A 44 16.78 -8.70 3.92
N LYS A 45 16.69 -7.63 3.13
CA LYS A 45 17.83 -6.93 2.54
C LYS A 45 18.64 -6.17 3.60
N GLY A 46 18.00 -5.82 4.73
CA GLY A 46 18.62 -5.11 5.84
C GLY A 46 18.48 -3.60 5.74
N ASP A 47 17.41 -3.09 5.12
CA ASP A 47 17.15 -1.65 5.09
C ASP A 47 16.85 -1.13 6.51
N ASP A 48 17.60 -0.12 6.99
CA ASP A 48 17.52 0.38 8.37
C ASP A 48 16.20 1.09 8.70
N PHE A 49 15.54 1.65 7.69
CA PHE A 49 14.29 2.41 7.82
C PHE A 49 13.40 2.19 6.61
N ILE A 50 12.13 1.85 6.87
CA ILE A 50 11.14 1.56 5.84
C ILE A 50 9.91 2.45 6.07
N VAL A 51 9.53 3.21 5.05
CA VAL A 51 8.26 3.95 5.00
C VAL A 51 7.35 3.26 4.01
N VAL A 52 6.13 2.94 4.45
CA VAL A 52 5.12 2.26 3.64
C VAL A 52 3.75 2.92 3.83
N ASN A 53 2.94 2.92 2.78
CA ASN A 53 1.55 3.35 2.83
C ASN A 53 0.64 2.20 2.34
N PHE A 54 -0.27 1.77 3.20
CA PHE A 54 -1.36 0.87 2.85
C PHE A 54 -2.61 1.71 2.52
N ALA A 55 -2.90 1.85 1.22
CA ALA A 55 -3.91 2.79 0.73
C ALA A 55 -5.36 2.27 0.85
N ASN A 56 -5.54 0.96 1.00
CA ASN A 56 -6.83 0.27 0.95
C ASN A 56 -7.87 0.80 1.95
N GLY A 57 -7.49 1.11 3.19
CA GLY A 57 -8.45 1.64 4.18
C GLY A 57 -9.09 2.96 3.74
N ASP A 58 -8.29 3.88 3.18
CA ASP A 58 -8.75 5.19 2.72
C ASP A 58 -9.51 5.10 1.38
N MET A 59 -8.90 4.43 0.40
CA MET A 59 -9.44 4.35 -0.96
C MET A 59 -10.76 3.58 -1.02
N VAL A 60 -10.93 2.54 -0.19
CA VAL A 60 -12.18 1.78 -0.09
C VAL A 60 -13.18 2.51 0.80
N GLY A 61 -12.74 3.18 1.87
CA GLY A 61 -13.61 4.00 2.72
C GLY A 61 -14.36 5.08 1.95
N HIS A 62 -13.71 5.71 0.96
CA HIS A 62 -14.32 6.71 0.08
C HIS A 62 -15.48 6.18 -0.81
N THR A 63 -15.64 4.86 -0.93
CA THR A 63 -16.78 4.27 -1.65
C THR A 63 -18.09 4.32 -0.86
N GLY A 64 -18.02 4.55 0.46
CA GLY A 64 -19.18 4.51 1.36
C GLY A 64 -19.71 3.10 1.64
N ASN A 65 -19.05 2.05 1.15
CA ASN A 65 -19.43 0.66 1.40
C ASN A 65 -18.76 0.13 2.68
N LEU A 66 -19.53 0.04 3.76
CA LEU A 66 -19.04 -0.40 5.07
C LEU A 66 -18.47 -1.83 5.05
N GLU A 67 -19.14 -2.78 4.38
CA GLU A 67 -18.67 -4.17 4.32
C GLU A 67 -17.35 -4.29 3.58
N ALA A 68 -17.19 -3.52 2.49
CA ALA A 68 -15.92 -3.45 1.77
C ALA A 68 -14.83 -2.79 2.62
N ALA A 69 -15.14 -1.71 3.34
CA ALA A 69 -14.17 -1.03 4.20
C ALA A 69 -13.65 -1.92 5.34
N ILE A 70 -14.50 -2.76 5.94
CA ILE A 70 -14.08 -3.74 6.95
C ILE A 70 -13.06 -4.71 6.34
N LYS A 71 -13.39 -5.30 5.17
CA LYS A 71 -12.48 -6.21 4.47
C LYS A 71 -11.16 -5.54 4.08
N ALA A 72 -11.19 -4.27 3.70
CA ALA A 72 -10.01 -3.49 3.38
C ALA A 72 -9.06 -3.40 4.59
N VAL A 73 -9.59 -3.07 5.77
CA VAL A 73 -8.77 -3.00 7.00
C VAL A 73 -8.26 -4.38 7.42
N GLU A 74 -9.10 -5.42 7.36
CA GLU A 74 -8.71 -6.80 7.70
C GLU A 74 -7.61 -7.38 6.78
N ALA A 75 -7.51 -6.89 5.55
CA ALA A 75 -6.47 -7.30 4.61
C ALA A 75 -5.06 -6.82 5.02
N VAL A 76 -4.96 -5.78 5.85
CA VAL A 76 -3.70 -5.30 6.43
C VAL A 76 -3.47 -6.02 7.75
N ARG A 77 -2.75 -7.14 7.72
CA ARG A 77 -2.45 -7.98 8.89
C ARG A 77 -1.05 -8.56 8.84
#